data_AF-A0A7V5YVZ6-F1
#
_entry.id   AF-A0A7V5YVZ6-F1
#
_cell.length_a   1.000
_cell.length_b   1.000
_cell.length_c   1.000
_cell.angle_alpha   90.00
_cell.angle_beta   90.00
_cell.angle_gamma   90.00
#
_symmetry.space_group_name_H-M   'P 1'
#
loop_
_entity.id
_entity.type
_entity.pdbx_description
1 polymer ?
#
loop_
_entity_poly.entity_id
_entity_poly.type
_entity_poly.pdbx_seq_one_letter_code
_entity_poly.pdbx_strand_id
1 'polypeptide(L)'
;AIYLAWGALDLPVLAGATGGLARLAGPTGGYLVGFAVAAYGVGWLAERSGGRRLRLLAALLAGQLLIYACGLLWLGRFVPAGQLLAAGLLPFLPGDACKLALSLAVVAPVRRRAAA
;
A
#
# COMPACT_ATOMS: atom_id res chain seq x y z
N ALA A 1 -11.48 -1.28 0.98
CA ALA A 1 -12.38 -1.27 2.16
C ALA A 1 -12.86 -2.67 2.54
N ILE A 2 -13.52 -3.43 1.65
CA ILE A 2 -14.04 -4.79 1.93
C ILE A 2 -12.97 -5.71 2.54
N TYR A 3 -11.77 -5.74 1.98
CA TYR A 3 -10.63 -6.48 2.51
C TYR A 3 -10.38 -6.25 4.01
N LEU A 4 -10.39 -4.99 4.46
CA LEU A 4 -10.17 -4.65 5.86
C LEU A 4 -11.39 -4.96 6.72
N ALA A 5 -12.60 -4.81 6.18
CA ALA A 5 -13.83 -5.17 6.89
C ALA A 5 -13.87 -6.67 7.19
N TRP A 6 -13.50 -7.51 6.22
CA TRP A 6 -13.35 -8.96 6.45
C TRP A 6 -12.27 -9.27 7.48
N GLY A 7 -11.11 -8.60 7.40
CA GLY A 7 -10.09 -8.71 8.44
C GLY A 7 -10.61 -8.31 9.82
N ALA A 8 -11.43 -7.25 9.93
CA ALA A 8 -12.02 -6.80 11.20
C ALA A 8 -13.03 -7.82 11.77
N LEU A 9 -13.76 -8.51 10.90
CA LEU A 9 -14.69 -9.61 11.24
C LEU A 9 -13.96 -10.94 11.57
N ASP A 10 -12.65 -10.87 11.82
CA ASP A 10 -11.81 -12.00 12.18
C ASP A 10 -11.66 -13.10 11.12
N LEU A 11 -12.01 -12.79 9.86
CA LEU A 11 -11.71 -13.68 8.76
C LEU A 11 -10.19 -13.71 8.50
N PRO A 12 -9.59 -14.88 8.19
CA PRO A 12 -8.15 -15.06 8.04
C PRO A 12 -7.62 -14.56 6.68
N VAL A 13 -7.94 -13.30 6.34
CA VAL A 13 -7.58 -12.67 5.06
C VAL A 13 -6.35 -11.76 5.16
N LEU A 14 -5.94 -11.39 6.37
CA LEU A 14 -4.74 -10.60 6.61
C LEU A 14 -3.49 -11.48 6.54
N ALA A 15 -2.32 -10.85 6.37
CA ALA A 15 -1.04 -11.54 6.25
C ALA A 15 -0.82 -12.57 7.37
N GLY A 16 -0.36 -13.77 6.99
CA GLY A 16 -0.20 -14.91 7.90
C GLY A 16 -1.49 -15.65 8.21
N ALA A 17 -2.51 -15.57 7.35
CA ALA A 17 -3.84 -16.15 7.58
C ALA A 17 -4.47 -15.66 8.91
N THR A 18 -4.34 -14.36 9.17
CA THR A 18 -4.81 -13.74 10.42
C THR A 18 -6.01 -12.84 10.19
N GLY A 19 -6.73 -12.56 11.27
CA GLY A 19 -7.85 -11.61 11.32
C GLY A 19 -7.86 -10.85 12.65
N GLY A 20 -8.90 -10.06 12.85
CA GLY A 20 -9.29 -9.47 14.12
C GLY A 20 -8.89 -8.01 14.27
N LEU A 21 -9.64 -7.32 15.12
CA LEU A 21 -9.37 -5.92 15.49
C LEU A 21 -7.98 -5.74 16.10
N ALA A 22 -7.46 -6.77 16.80
CA ALA A 22 -6.12 -6.73 17.37
C ALA A 22 -5.03 -6.56 16.30
N ARG A 23 -5.21 -7.13 15.10
CA ARG A 23 -4.26 -6.96 13.99
C ARG A 23 -4.36 -5.57 13.38
N LEU A 24 -5.57 -5.03 13.28
CA LEU A 24 -5.81 -3.66 12.80
C LEU A 24 -5.30 -2.60 13.79
N ALA A 25 -5.34 -2.88 15.09
CA ALA A 25 -4.81 -2.02 16.14
C ALA A 25 -3.33 -2.30 16.47
N GLY A 26 -2.74 -3.34 15.90
CA GLY A 26 -1.35 -3.75 16.13
C GLY A 26 -0.32 -2.93 15.33
N PRO A 27 0.98 -3.29 15.38
CA PRO A 27 2.07 -2.51 14.80
C PRO A 27 1.95 -2.22 13.29
N THR A 28 1.25 -3.07 12.54
CA THR A 28 1.03 -2.92 11.09
C THR A 28 -0.24 -2.14 10.73
N GLY A 29 -1.06 -1.77 11.71
CA GLY A 29 -2.37 -1.12 11.51
C GLY A 29 -2.31 0.13 10.63
N GLY A 30 -1.32 1.00 10.86
CA GLY A 30 -1.13 2.22 10.07
C GLY A 30 -0.87 1.96 8.59
N TYR A 31 -0.18 0.87 8.24
CA TYR A 31 0.04 0.48 6.84
C TYR A 31 -1.25 0.01 6.19
N LEU A 32 -2.12 -0.69 6.93
CA LEU A 32 -3.42 -1.16 6.44
C LEU A 32 -4.38 0.01 6.18
N VAL A 33 -4.43 0.99 7.09
CA VAL A 33 -5.21 2.21 6.90
C VAL A 33 -4.65 3.03 5.74
N GLY A 34 -3.34 3.25 5.71
CA GLY A 34 -2.65 3.94 4.61
C GLY A 34 -2.90 3.27 3.26
N PHE A 35 -2.91 1.93 3.21
CA PHE A 35 -3.24 1.15 2.02
C PHE A 35 -4.65 1.43 1.51
N ALA A 36 -5.66 1.50 2.39
CA ALA A 36 -7.03 1.79 1.96
C ALA A 36 -7.16 3.17 1.30
N VAL A 37 -6.51 4.18 1.88
CA VAL A 37 -6.51 5.55 1.33
C VAL A 37 -5.70 5.60 0.02
N ALA A 38 -4.52 4.99 0.01
CA ALA A 38 -3.66 4.91 -1.17
C ALA A 38 -4.35 4.19 -2.33
N ALA A 39 -5.09 3.11 -2.09
CA ALA A 39 -5.80 2.38 -3.14
C ALA A 39 -6.78 3.30 -3.90
N TYR A 40 -7.53 4.14 -3.18
CA TYR A 40 -8.42 5.12 -3.80
C TYR A 40 -7.64 6.21 -4.55
N GLY A 41 -6.67 6.84 -3.88
CA GLY A 41 -5.90 7.95 -4.46
C GLY A 41 -5.10 7.55 -5.70
N VAL A 42 -4.45 6.39 -5.66
CA VAL A 42 -3.71 5.83 -6.79
C VAL A 42 -4.65 5.50 -7.94
N GLY A 43 -5.81 4.90 -7.69
CA GLY A 43 -6.82 4.63 -8.72
C GLY A 43 -7.27 5.91 -9.42
N TRP A 44 -7.64 6.93 -8.64
CA TRP A 44 -8.08 8.24 -9.13
C TRP A 44 -7.01 8.97 -9.96
N LEU A 45 -5.74 8.92 -9.53
CA LEU A 45 -4.60 9.48 -10.27
C LEU A 45 -4.25 8.66 -11.51
N ALA A 46 -4.32 7.33 -11.42
CA ALA A 46 -4.05 6.44 -12.52
C ALA A 46 -5.04 6.70 -13.65
N GLU A 47 -6.34 6.79 -13.37
CA GLU A 47 -7.37 7.17 -14.36
C GLU A 47 -6.96 8.42 -15.14
N ARG A 48 -6.55 9.47 -14.41
CA ARG A 48 -6.13 10.75 -14.97
C ARG A 48 -4.78 10.74 -15.66
N SER A 49 -3.99 9.67 -15.56
CA SER A 49 -2.64 9.60 -16.14
C SER A 49 -2.66 9.69 -17.67
N GLY A 50 -3.77 9.30 -18.32
CA GLY A 50 -3.93 9.31 -19.77
C GLY A 50 -2.97 8.34 -20.48
N GLY A 51 -2.71 7.18 -19.86
CA GLY A 51 -1.81 6.16 -20.43
C GLY A 51 -0.31 6.50 -20.39
N ARG A 52 0.07 7.65 -19.82
CA ARG A 52 1.46 8.09 -19.68
C ARG A 52 2.15 7.36 -18.53
N ARG A 53 3.22 6.62 -18.85
CA ARG A 53 3.99 5.82 -17.88
C ARG A 53 4.53 6.65 -16.71
N LEU A 54 5.06 7.84 -16.97
CA LEU A 54 5.61 8.71 -15.91
C LEU A 54 4.55 9.18 -14.92
N ARG A 55 3.34 9.50 -15.39
CA ARG A 55 2.23 9.93 -14.51
C ARG A 55 1.68 8.75 -13.70
N LEU A 56 1.67 7.56 -14.27
CA LEU A 56 1.34 6.34 -13.54
C LEU A 56 2.39 6.01 -12.47
N LEU A 57 3.68 6.12 -12.80
CA LEU A 57 4.78 5.96 -11.85
C LEU A 57 4.64 6.95 -10.68
N ALA A 58 4.39 8.23 -10.97
CA ALA A 58 4.18 9.25 -9.94
C ALA A 58 2.99 8.91 -9.03
N ALA A 59 1.87 8.43 -9.59
CA ALA A 59 0.72 7.99 -8.81
C ALA A 59 1.08 6.83 -7.86
N LEU A 60 1.77 5.80 -8.38
CA LEU A 60 2.18 4.64 -7.59
C LEU A 60 3.15 5.02 -6.47
N LEU A 61 4.13 5.88 -6.75
CA LEU A 61 5.07 6.40 -5.75
C LEU A 61 4.38 7.24 -4.67
N ALA A 62 3.41 8.08 -5.06
CA ALA A 62 2.63 8.86 -4.09
C ALA A 62 1.81 7.94 -3.16
N GLY A 63 1.21 6.88 -3.70
CA GLY A 63 0.52 5.86 -2.91
C GLY A 63 1.46 5.15 -1.94
N GLN A 64 2.64 4.74 -2.41
CA GLN A 64 3.66 4.10 -1.58
C GLN A 64 4.13 5.02 -0.44
N LEU A 65 4.37 6.30 -0.73
CA LEU A 65 4.75 7.29 0.26
C LEU A 65 3.65 7.49 1.31
N LEU A 66 2.38 7.53 0.89
CA LEU A 66 1.24 7.63 1.80
C LEU A 66 1.16 6.42 2.74
N ILE A 67 1.35 5.21 2.20
CA ILE A 67 1.38 3.97 2.99
C ILE A 67 2.50 4.04 4.04
N TYR A 68 3.71 4.43 3.65
CA TYR A 68 4.83 4.57 4.59
C TYR A 68 4.60 5.69 5.62
N ALA A 69 4.04 6.82 5.21
CA ALA A 69 3.74 7.91 6.14
C ALA A 69 2.77 7.45 7.23
N CYS A 70 1.63 6.86 6.86
CA CYS A 70 0.66 6.33 7.82
C CYS A 70 1.26 5.19 8.65
N GLY A 71 2.00 4.28 8.01
CA GLY A 71 2.62 3.12 8.64
C GLY A 71 3.68 3.49 9.67
N LEU A 72 4.62 4.37 9.34
CA LEU A 72 5.72 4.78 10.23
C LEU A 72 5.22 5.66 11.37
N LEU A 73 4.29 6.59 11.12
CA LEU A 73 3.65 7.38 12.18
C LEU A 73 2.96 6.48 13.21
N TRP A 74 2.30 5.42 12.75
CA TRP A 74 1.62 4.46 13.61
C TRP A 74 2.60 3.54 14.36
N LEU A 75 3.58 2.98 13.63
CA LEU A 75 4.58 2.04 14.12
C LEU A 75 5.50 2.66 15.17
N GLY A 76 5.80 3.96 15.07
CA GLY A 76 6.62 4.68 16.04
C GLY A 76 6.10 4.65 17.49
N ARG A 77 4.85 4.22 17.70
CA ARG A 77 4.27 4.01 19.04
C ARG A 77 4.56 2.62 19.62
N PHE A 78 5.11 1.70 18.82
CA PHE A 78 5.39 0.31 19.19
C PHE A 78 6.88 -0.03 19.22
N VAL A 79 7.72 0.78 18.58
CA VAL A 79 9.17 0.52 18.47
C VAL A 79 9.98 1.76 18.83
N PRO A 80 11.21 1.59 19.35
CA PRO A 80 12.12 2.71 19.58
C PRO A 80 12.44 3.47 18.29
N ALA A 81 12.60 4.79 18.38
CA ALA A 81 12.87 5.65 17.23
C ALA A 81 14.06 5.18 16.37
N GLY A 82 15.14 4.68 17.00
CA GLY A 82 16.31 4.16 16.30
C GLY A 82 16.07 2.89 15.48
N GLN A 83 14.98 2.17 15.73
CA GLN A 83 14.61 0.94 15.00
C GLN A 83 13.49 1.17 13.98
N LEU A 84 12.86 2.36 13.98
CA LEU A 84 11.65 2.62 13.21
C LEU A 84 11.84 2.36 11.71
N LEU A 85 12.91 2.87 11.10
CA LEU A 85 13.16 2.67 9.67
C LEU A 85 13.64 1.24 9.37
N ALA A 86 14.45 0.66 10.26
CA ALA A 86 14.95 -0.70 10.11
C ALA A 86 13.84 -1.75 10.20
N ALA A 87 12.80 -1.50 11.00
CA ALA A 87 11.64 -2.38 11.12
C ALA A 87 10.52 -2.03 10.12
N GLY A 88 10.33 -0.74 9.82
CA GLY A 88 9.14 -0.23 9.16
C GLY A 88 9.29 0.17 7.69
N LEU A 89 10.51 0.31 7.17
CA LEU A 89 10.74 0.79 5.81
C LEU A 89 11.76 -0.04 5.04
N LEU A 90 12.97 -0.17 5.58
CA LEU A 90 14.09 -0.81 4.89
C LEU A 90 13.80 -2.23 4.36
N PRO A 91 13.17 -3.15 5.14
CA PRO A 91 12.92 -4.51 4.64
C PRO A 91 11.87 -4.55 3.51
N PHE A 92 11.04 -3.52 3.37
CA PHE A 92 9.98 -3.46 2.37
C PHE A 92 10.45 -2.89 1.03
N LEU A 93 11.52 -2.09 1.01
CA LEU A 93 12.01 -1.42 -0.21
C LEU A 93 12.30 -2.36 -1.38
N PRO A 94 12.98 -3.51 -1.22
CA PRO A 94 13.26 -4.41 -2.34
C PRO A 94 11.96 -4.98 -2.95
N GLY A 95 11.04 -5.41 -2.09
CA GLY A 95 9.74 -5.92 -2.50
C GLY A 95 8.89 -4.87 -3.19
N ASP A 96 8.92 -3.63 -2.69
CA ASP A 96 8.15 -2.52 -3.26
C ASP A 96 8.73 -2.06 -4.60
N ALA A 97 10.06 -2.06 -4.77
CA ALA A 97 10.69 -1.83 -6.07
C ALA A 97 10.22 -2.87 -7.10
N CYS A 98 10.19 -4.15 -6.74
CA CYS A 98 9.65 -5.21 -7.58
C CYS A 98 8.17 -5.01 -7.91
N LYS A 99 7.33 -4.71 -6.91
CA LYS A 99 5.89 -4.44 -7.11
C LYS A 99 5.66 -3.24 -8.01
N LEU A 100 6.47 -2.19 -7.89
CA LEU A 100 6.37 -0.98 -8.69
C LEU A 100 6.69 -1.27 -10.16
N ALA A 101 7.78 -2.01 -10.42
CA ALA A 101 8.15 -2.44 -11.76
C ALA A 101 7.05 -3.31 -12.41
N LEU A 102 6.52 -4.29 -11.68
CA LEU A 102 5.43 -5.14 -12.14
C LEU A 102 4.16 -4.34 -12.41
N SER A 103 3.82 -3.40 -11.54
CA SER A 103 2.64 -2.54 -11.72
C SER A 103 2.72 -1.72 -13.00
N LEU A 104 3.89 -1.16 -13.33
CA LEU A 104 4.10 -0.45 -14.59
C LEU A 104 4.03 -1.37 -15.81
N ALA A 105 4.57 -2.58 -15.70
CA ALA A 105 4.54 -3.57 -16.77
C ALA A 105 3.11 -4.06 -17.08
N VAL A 106 2.24 -4.18 -16.08
CA VAL A 106 0.88 -4.71 -16.24
C VAL A 106 -0.15 -3.60 -16.52
N VAL A 107 -0.14 -2.52 -15.74
CA VAL A 107 -1.22 -1.52 -15.78
C VAL A 107 -1.16 -0.66 -17.05
N ALA A 108 0.03 -0.29 -17.53
CA ALA A 108 0.14 0.54 -18.72
C ALA A 108 -0.39 -0.15 -20.01
N PRO A 109 -0.07 -1.42 -20.29
CA PRO A 109 -0.65 -2.14 -21.42
C PRO A 109 -2.15 -2.42 -21.29
N VAL A 110 -2.61 -2.87 -20.11
CA VAL A 110 -4.04 -3.18 -19.87
C VAL A 110 -4.90 -1.95 -20.11
N ARG A 111 -4.46 -0.78 -19.65
CA ARG A 111 -5.22 0.47 -19.83
C ARG A 111 -5.20 1.00 -21.25
N ARG A 112 -4.16 0.71 -22.04
CA ARG A 112 -4.16 1.04 -23.48
C ARG A 112 -5.18 0.21 -24.24
N ARG A 113 -5.35 -1.07 -23.85
CA ARG A 113 -6.36 -1.96 -24.46
C ARG A 113 -7.79 -1.60 -24.07
N ALA A 114 -8.02 -1.13 -22.84
CA ALA A 114 -9.34 -0.72 -22.39
C ALA A 114 -9.81 0.64 -22.97
N ALA A 115 -8.91 1.41 -23.59
CA ALA A 115 -9.18 2.72 -24.18
C ALA A 115 -9.16 2.69 -25.72
N ALA A 116 -8.95 1.52 -26.33
CA ALA A 116 -8.99 1.27 -27.77
C ALA A 116 -10.27 0.51 -28.11
#